data_AF-A0A485NJ74-F1
#
_entry.id   AF-A0A485NJ74-F1
#
_cell.length_a   1.000
_cell.length_b   1.000
_cell.length_c   1.000
_cell.angle_alpha   90.00
_cell.angle_beta   90.00
_cell.angle_gamma   90.00
#
_symmetry.space_group_name_H-M   'P 1'
#
loop_
_entity.id
_entity.type
_entity.pdbx_description
1 polymer ?
#
loop_
_entity_poly.entity_id
_entity_poly.type
_entity_poly.pdbx_seq_one_letter_code
_entity_poly.pdbx_strand_id
1 'polypeptide(L)' 'MPSIGYGTNKKTKTMLSSGFWKFLVHNVKELEVLLIRNKSYCAETAHNVSFKKRQSH' A
#
# COMPACT_ATOMS: atom_id res chain seq x y z
N MET A 1 11.18 -9.55 25.12
CA MET A 1 11.56 -8.12 25.07
C MET A 1 11.98 -7.78 23.65
N PRO A 2 11.34 -6.83 22.95
CA PRO A 2 11.72 -6.47 21.59
C PRO A 2 13.07 -5.72 21.56
N SER A 3 13.97 -6.15 20.67
CA SER A 3 15.31 -5.62 20.43
C SER A 3 15.51 -5.22 18.96
N ILE A 4 16.54 -4.42 18.68
CA ILE A 4 16.86 -3.96 17.31
C ILE A 4 17.24 -5.11 16.37
N GLY A 5 17.72 -6.23 16.92
CA GLY A 5 18.12 -7.42 16.16
C GLY A 5 16.95 -8.20 15.53
N TYR A 6 15.71 -7.96 15.99
CA TYR A 6 14.52 -8.56 15.36
C TYR A 6 14.02 -7.78 14.13
N GLY A 7 14.68 -6.68 13.75
CA GLY A 7 14.32 -5.90 12.58
C GLY A 7 14.47 -6.71 11.29
N THR A 8 13.48 -6.60 10.41
CA THR A 8 13.56 -7.13 9.04
C THR A 8 14.52 -6.32 8.18
N ASN A 9 15.00 -6.91 7.08
CA ASN A 9 15.88 -6.25 6.13
C ASN A 9 15.27 -4.91 5.67
N LYS A 10 16.08 -3.83 5.66
CA LYS A 10 15.64 -2.48 5.27
C LYS A 10 14.92 -2.46 3.92
N LYS A 11 15.33 -3.30 2.98
CA LYS A 11 14.73 -3.40 1.63
C LYS A 11 13.35 -4.05 1.60
N THR A 12 12.96 -4.83 2.60
CA THR A 12 11.68 -5.57 2.60
C THR A 12 10.81 -5.22 3.79
N LYS A 13 11.25 -4.26 4.62
CA LYS A 13 10.64 -3.92 5.91
C LYS A 13 9.15 -3.61 5.86
N THR A 14 8.66 -3.02 4.78
CA THR A 14 7.24 -2.62 4.62
C THR A 14 6.52 -3.38 3.50
N MET A 15 7.13 -4.44 2.99
CA MET A 15 6.53 -5.29 1.95
C MET A 15 5.49 -6.21 2.58
N LEU A 16 4.38 -6.42 1.89
CA LEU A 16 3.36 -7.41 2.26
C LEU A 16 3.87 -8.83 1.98
N SER A 17 3.26 -9.84 2.60
CA SER A 17 3.52 -11.24 2.27
C SER A 17 3.23 -11.59 0.80
N SER A 18 2.40 -10.78 0.13
CA SER A 18 2.13 -10.87 -1.32
C SER A 18 3.30 -10.40 -2.21
N GLY A 19 4.37 -9.84 -1.63
CA GLY A 19 5.50 -9.29 -2.39
C GLY A 19 5.29 -7.85 -2.88
N PHE A 20 4.12 -7.26 -2.65
CA PHE A 20 3.82 -5.88 -3.01
C PHE A 20 4.09 -4.92 -1.86
N TRP A 21 4.39 -3.67 -2.19
CA TRP A 21 4.44 -2.56 -1.26
C TRP A 21 3.06 -1.93 -1.17
N LYS A 22 2.54 -1.79 0.05
CA LYS A 22 1.22 -1.17 0.24
C LYS A 22 1.26 0.35 0.04
N PHE A 23 0.26 0.87 -0.63
CA PHE A 23 0.05 2.31 -0.81
C PHE A 23 -1.39 2.65 -0.45
N LEU A 24 -1.57 3.55 0.53
CA LEU A 24 -2.89 3.95 1.01
C LEU A 24 -3.48 5.02 0.09
N VAL A 25 -4.61 4.72 -0.54
CA VAL A 25 -5.29 5.59 -1.51
C VAL A 25 -6.51 6.25 -0.89
N HIS A 26 -6.62 7.57 -1.05
CA HIS A 26 -7.76 8.39 -0.58
C HIS A 26 -8.65 8.88 -1.71
N ASN A 27 -8.11 8.99 -2.93
CA ASN A 27 -8.80 9.55 -4.10
C ASN A 27 -8.26 8.98 -5.42
N VAL A 28 -8.91 9.34 -6.53
CA VAL A 28 -8.56 8.84 -7.87
C VAL A 28 -7.20 9.35 -8.34
N LYS A 29 -6.79 10.56 -7.97
CA LYS A 29 -5.50 11.13 -8.40
C LYS A 29 -4.32 10.33 -7.85
N GLU A 30 -4.47 9.78 -6.64
CA GLU A 30 -3.46 8.91 -6.02
C GLU A 30 -3.32 7.55 -6.73
N LEU A 31 -4.34 7.08 -7.46
CA LEU A 31 -4.25 5.87 -8.29
C LEU A 31 -3.39 6.09 -9.54
N GLU A 32 -3.30 7.31 -10.07
CA GLU A 32 -2.46 7.62 -11.23
C GLU A 32 -0.98 7.34 -10.95
N VAL A 33 -0.54 7.55 -9.71
CA VAL A 33 0.83 7.23 -9.26
C VAL A 33 1.11 5.73 -9.31
N LEU A 34 0.10 4.89 -9.10
CA LEU A 34 0.21 3.44 -9.18
C LEU A 34 0.19 2.92 -10.61
N LEU A 35 -0.26 3.71 -11.59
CA LEU A 35 -0.37 3.29 -12.99
C LEU A 35 0.99 2.83 -13.54
N ILE A 36 2.07 3.54 -13.19
CA ILE A 36 3.43 3.24 -13.63
C ILE A 36 4.07 2.14 -12.76
N ARG A 37 3.66 2.00 -11.50
CA ARG A 37 4.32 1.14 -10.50
C ARG A 37 3.48 -0.07 -10.03
N ASN A 38 2.50 -0.45 -10.84
CA ASN A 38 1.51 -1.51 -10.56
C ASN A 38 2.13 -2.92 -10.34
N LYS A 39 3.34 -3.19 -10.85
CA LYS A 39 4.05 -4.47 -10.63
C LYS A 39 4.73 -4.57 -9.26
N SER A 40 4.91 -3.45 -8.56
CA SER A 40 5.60 -3.43 -7.26
C SER A 40 4.72 -2.91 -6.14
N TYR A 41 3.69 -2.12 -6.41
CA TYR A 41 2.82 -1.53 -5.40
C TYR A 41 1.38 -1.99 -5.54
N CYS A 42 0.71 -2.15 -4.41
CA CYS A 42 -0.71 -2.46 -4.32
C CYS A 42 -1.45 -1.30 -3.65
N ALA A 43 -2.64 -0.96 -4.16
CA ALA A 43 -3.52 0.02 -3.56
C ALA A 43 -4.30 -0.58 -2.39
N GLU A 44 -4.21 0.04 -1.22
CA GLU A 44 -5.15 -0.17 -0.12
C GLU A 44 -6.05 1.06 -0.03
N THR A 45 -7.37 0.88 -0.15
CA THR A 45 -8.29 2.02 -0.03
C THR A 45 -8.47 2.39 1.43
N ALA A 46 -8.33 3.68 1.76
CA ALA A 46 -8.47 4.13 3.13
C ALA A 46 -9.86 3.85 3.72
N HIS A 47 -9.91 3.57 5.03
CA HIS A 47 -11.14 3.19 5.74
C HIS A 47 -12.22 4.29 5.71
N ASN A 48 -11.81 5.56 5.61
CA ASN A 48 -12.69 6.73 5.57
C ASN A 48 -13.35 6.99 4.20
N VAL A 49 -12.93 6.32 3.12
CA VAL A 49 -13.52 6.50 1.79
C VAL A 49 -14.91 5.85 1.76
N SER A 50 -15.95 6.57 1.32
CA SER A 50 -17.31 6.02 1.27
C SER A 50 -17.45 4.92 0.22
N PHE A 51 -18.37 3.99 0.43
CA PHE A 51 -18.60 2.86 -0.48
C PHE A 51 -18.82 3.28 -1.93
N LYS A 52 -19.63 4.33 -2.17
CA LYS A 52 -19.87 4.86 -3.53
C LYS A 52 -18.58 5.27 -4.23
N LYS A 53 -17.64 5.88 -3.50
CA LYS A 53 -16.33 6.26 -4.05
C LYS A 53 -15.45 5.03 -4.27
N ARG A 54 -15.49 4.03 -3.37
CA ARG A 54 -14.78 2.75 -3.54
C ARG A 54 -15.22 1.97 -4.78
N GLN A 55 -16.52 1.95 -5.08
CA GLN A 55 -17.04 1.25 -6.25
C GLN A 55 -16.65 1.94 -7.57
N SER A 56 -16.49 3.26 -7.56
CA SER A 56 -16.09 4.03 -8.74
C SER A 56 -14.58 4.11 -8.97
N HIS A 57 -13.77 3.59 -8.04
CA HIS A 57 -12.30 3.56 -8.13
C HIS A 57 -11.82 2.44 -9.05
#